data_AF-A0A4Z1IKR4-F1
#
_entry.id   AF-A0A4Z1IKR4-F1
#
_cell.length_a   1.000
_cell.length_b   1.000
_cell.length_c   1.000
_cell.angle_alpha   90.00
_cell.angle_beta   90.00
_cell.angle_gamma   90.00
#
_symmetry.space_group_name_H-M   'P 1'
#
loop_
_entity.id
_entity.type
_entity.pdbx_description
1 polymer ?
#
loop_
_entity_poly.entity_id
_entity_poly.type
_entity_poly.pdbx_seq_one_letter_code
_entity_poly.pdbx_strand_id
1 'polypeptide(L)'
;MITTEIEINASPETVRRVLLDFPNISKWHTGFVKSITPLDTNDPLSVSKKLHCVMKDFEFESIITASPPVMTVAGLHSFLIEPSKSNPGGTIFTQTEEYSGGISFLMQPWLLGKPIKGQFEEFNTDMKKKCESH
;
A
#
# COMPACT_ATOMS: atom_id res chain seq x y z
N MET A 1 -11.11 0.42 -10.80
CA MET A 1 -9.85 0.98 -10.29
C MET A 1 -10.16 1.87 -9.11
N ILE A 2 -9.38 1.77 -8.03
CA ILE A 2 -9.40 2.70 -6.91
C ILE A 2 -8.01 3.30 -6.81
N THR A 3 -7.93 4.63 -6.76
CA THR A 3 -6.67 5.36 -6.63
C THR A 3 -6.81 6.39 -5.51
N THR A 4 -5.78 6.50 -4.69
CA THR A 4 -5.64 7.51 -3.65
C THR A 4 -4.24 8.07 -3.67
N GLU A 5 -4.09 9.34 -3.33
CA GLU A 5 -2.83 10.06 -3.38
C GLU A 5 -2.71 10.95 -2.14
N ILE A 6 -1.49 11.10 -1.64
CA ILE A 6 -1.17 12.05 -0.58
C ILE A 6 0.23 12.63 -0.76
N GLU A 7 0.39 13.90 -0.40
CA GLU A 7 1.70 14.54 -0.30
C GLU A 7 2.29 14.32 1.10
N ILE A 8 3.54 13.89 1.16
CA ILE A 8 4.28 13.59 2.39
C ILE A 8 5.53 14.45 2.42
N ASN A 9 5.73 15.17 3.52
CA ASN A 9 6.89 16.00 3.78
C ASN A 9 8.08 15.17 4.27
N ALA A 10 8.46 14.18 3.48
CA ALA A 10 9.62 13.32 3.69
C ALA A 10 10.17 12.88 2.33
N SER A 11 11.44 12.50 2.28
CA SER A 11 12.08 12.07 1.04
C SER A 11 11.51 10.74 0.51
N PRO A 12 11.58 10.48 -0.80
CA PRO A 12 11.12 9.22 -1.38
C PRO A 12 11.78 7.98 -0.72
N GLU A 13 13.04 8.09 -0.32
CA GLU A 13 13.77 7.04 0.37
C GLU A 13 13.17 6.75 1.76
N THR A 14 12.77 7.80 2.48
CA THR A 14 12.13 7.66 3.80
C THR A 14 10.76 7.02 3.67
N VAL A 15 9.95 7.48 2.72
CA VAL A 15 8.63 6.89 2.43
C VAL A 15 8.75 5.42 2.04
N ARG A 16 9.69 5.08 1.15
CA ARG A 16 9.96 3.70 0.74
C ARG A 16 10.40 2.83 1.92
N ARG A 17 11.28 3.34 2.77
CA ARG A 17 11.75 2.61 3.96
C ARG A 17 10.61 2.30 4.91
N VAL A 18 9.71 3.27 5.17
CA VAL A 18 8.55 3.07 6.06
C VAL A 18 7.55 2.08 5.45
N LEU A 19 7.26 2.20 4.15
CA LEU A 19 6.35 1.29 3.44
C LEU A 19 6.81 -0.17 3.50
N LEU A 20 8.11 -0.40 3.35
CA LEU A 20 8.71 -1.74 3.30
C LEU A 20 9.08 -2.29 4.68
N ASP A 21 8.91 -1.51 5.75
CA ASP A 21 9.15 -1.92 7.13
C ASP A 21 7.97 -2.73 7.69
N PHE A 22 7.72 -3.87 7.05
CA PHE A 22 6.56 -4.71 7.35
C PHE A 22 6.43 -5.14 8.83
N PRO A 23 7.52 -5.53 9.53
CA PRO A 23 7.45 -5.92 10.93
C PRO A 23 6.94 -4.82 11.87
N ASN A 24 6.98 -3.55 11.44
CA ASN A 24 6.60 -2.40 12.25
C ASN A 24 5.30 -1.73 11.79
N ILE A 25 4.62 -2.22 10.75
CA ILE A 25 3.34 -1.64 10.28
C ILE A 25 2.34 -1.48 11.43
N SER A 26 2.17 -2.53 12.24
CA SER A 26 1.22 -2.53 13.37
C SER A 26 1.55 -1.51 14.48
N LYS A 27 2.76 -0.94 14.49
CA LYS A 27 3.15 0.10 15.45
C LYS A 27 2.65 1.49 15.05
N TRP A 28 2.38 1.72 13.77
CA TRP A 28 1.99 3.03 13.25
C TRP A 28 0.67 3.04 12.47
N HIS A 29 0.15 1.87 12.10
CA HIS A 29 -1.17 1.74 11.48
C HIS A 29 -1.98 0.66 12.21
N THR A 30 -3.22 1.02 12.57
CA THR A 30 -4.16 0.12 13.25
C THR A 30 -5.41 -0.18 12.42
N GLY A 31 -5.46 0.34 11.20
CA GLY A 31 -6.62 0.27 10.32
C GLY A 31 -6.73 -1.08 9.61
N PHE A 32 -6.90 -1.02 8.28
CA PHE A 32 -7.21 -2.17 7.46
C PHE A 32 -6.05 -3.15 7.27
N VAL A 33 -4.81 -2.67 7.16
CA VAL A 33 -3.62 -3.54 7.02
C VAL A 33 -3.13 -3.93 8.41
N LYS A 34 -3.15 -5.22 8.76
CA LYS A 34 -2.69 -5.71 10.08
C LYS A 34 -1.23 -6.14 10.05
N SER A 35 -0.86 -6.94 9.06
CA SER A 35 0.53 -7.36 8.86
C SER A 35 0.79 -7.76 7.41
N ILE A 36 2.04 -7.61 6.99
CA ILE A 36 2.56 -8.13 5.74
C ILE A 36 3.80 -8.94 6.12
N THR A 37 3.88 -10.19 5.69
CA THR A 37 4.97 -11.09 6.07
C THR A 37 5.57 -11.72 4.81
N PRO A 38 6.84 -11.45 4.49
CA PRO A 38 7.51 -12.17 3.41
C PRO A 38 7.58 -13.66 3.72
N LEU A 39 7.18 -14.49 2.75
CA LEU A 39 7.29 -15.95 2.88
C LEU A 39 8.69 -16.47 2.57
N ASP A 40 9.51 -15.69 1.85
CA ASP A 40 10.93 -15.94 1.63
C ASP A 40 11.75 -15.01 2.53
N THR A 41 12.59 -15.58 3.40
CA THR A 41 13.40 -14.81 4.34
C THR A 41 14.79 -14.44 3.80
N ASN A 42 15.23 -15.06 2.71
CA ASN A 42 16.56 -14.82 2.14
C ASN A 42 16.55 -13.61 1.22
N ASP A 43 15.47 -13.45 0.46
CA ASP A 43 15.29 -12.34 -0.46
C ASP A 43 13.82 -11.89 -0.49
N PRO A 44 13.35 -11.21 0.57
CA PRO A 44 11.94 -11.01 0.85
C PRO A 44 11.21 -10.06 -0.11
N LEU A 45 11.96 -9.25 -0.86
CA LEU A 45 11.43 -8.16 -1.68
C LEU A 45 11.68 -8.34 -3.19
N SER A 46 12.23 -9.48 -3.60
CA SER A 46 12.46 -9.77 -5.01
C SER A 46 11.19 -10.08 -5.79
N VAL A 47 11.24 -9.84 -7.09
CA VAL A 47 10.17 -10.20 -8.02
C VAL A 47 9.89 -11.70 -7.94
N SER A 48 8.62 -12.08 -8.08
CA SER A 48 8.08 -13.44 -7.95
C SER A 48 8.05 -14.00 -6.53
N LYS A 49 8.49 -13.24 -5.52
CA LYS A 49 8.38 -13.65 -4.11
C LYS A 49 6.99 -13.37 -3.58
N LYS A 50 6.60 -14.16 -2.58
CA LYS A 50 5.28 -14.11 -1.97
C LYS A 50 5.29 -13.35 -0.65
N LEU A 51 4.26 -12.54 -0.46
CA LEU A 51 3.94 -11.89 0.80
C LEU A 51 2.63 -12.49 1.32
N HIS A 52 2.58 -12.83 2.60
CA HIS A 52 1.34 -13.15 3.30
C HIS A 52 0.79 -11.87 3.92
N CYS A 53 -0.37 -11.43 3.43
CA CYS A 53 -1.02 -10.19 3.82
C CYS A 53 -2.22 -10.52 4.71
N VAL A 54 -2.23 -10.00 5.93
CA VAL A 54 -3.35 -10.09 6.84
C VAL A 54 -4.02 -8.72 6.89
N MET A 55 -5.24 -8.65 6.38
CA MET A 55 -6.11 -7.49 6.49
C MET A 55 -7.08 -7.67 7.65
N LYS A 56 -7.83 -6.63 7.99
CA LYS A 56 -8.78 -6.65 9.10
C LYS A 56 -9.81 -7.79 9.00
N ASP A 57 -10.32 -8.05 7.79
CA ASP A 57 -11.46 -8.95 7.58
C ASP A 57 -11.11 -10.19 6.72
N PHE A 58 -9.92 -10.22 6.12
CA PHE A 58 -9.47 -11.32 5.26
C PHE A 58 -7.94 -11.37 5.18
N GLU A 59 -7.41 -12.50 4.73
CA GLU A 59 -5.99 -12.70 4.47
C GLU A 59 -5.78 -13.26 3.07
N PHE A 60 -4.59 -13.02 2.51
CA PHE A 60 -4.24 -13.53 1.21
C PHE A 60 -2.73 -13.63 0.98
N GLU A 61 -2.34 -14.47 0.02
CA GLU A 61 -0.99 -14.42 -0.53
C GLU A 61 -0.94 -13.47 -1.71
N SER A 62 0.10 -12.66 -1.72
CA SER A 62 0.42 -11.68 -2.74
C SER A 62 1.74 -12.03 -3.41
N ILE A 63 1.91 -11.68 -4.68
CA ILE A 63 3.18 -11.88 -5.42
C ILE A 63 3.75 -10.52 -5.82
N ILE A 64 5.03 -10.29 -5.54
CA ILE A 64 5.75 -9.10 -5.98
C ILE A 64 5.97 -9.19 -7.49
N THR A 65 5.41 -8.27 -8.27
CA THR A 65 5.54 -8.27 -9.74
C THR A 65 6.54 -7.24 -10.26
N ALA A 66 6.86 -6.23 -9.47
CA ALA A 66 7.98 -5.31 -9.66
C ALA A 66 8.23 -4.55 -8.33
N SER A 67 9.24 -3.68 -8.25
CA SER A 67 9.53 -2.94 -7.01
C SER A 67 9.12 -1.45 -7.11
N PRO A 68 8.04 -0.99 -6.43
CA PRO A 68 7.09 -1.77 -5.63
C PRO A 68 5.67 -1.82 -6.24
N PRO A 69 5.44 -2.69 -7.24
CA PRO A 69 4.12 -3.32 -7.40
C PRO A 69 3.98 -4.74 -6.81
N VAL A 70 2.79 -4.98 -6.24
CA VAL A 70 2.43 -6.13 -5.41
C VAL A 70 1.04 -6.64 -5.86
N MET A 71 0.93 -7.86 -6.42
CA MET A 71 -0.36 -8.44 -6.84
C MET A 71 -1.21 -8.81 -5.63
N THR A 72 -2.45 -8.33 -5.49
CA THR A 72 -3.34 -8.73 -4.39
C THR A 72 -4.34 -9.79 -4.82
N VAL A 73 -5.14 -10.30 -3.87
CA VAL A 73 -6.15 -11.35 -4.14
C VAL A 73 -7.26 -10.91 -5.09
N ALA A 74 -7.45 -9.61 -5.30
CA ALA A 74 -8.55 -9.06 -6.09
C ALA A 74 -8.10 -8.19 -7.28
N GLY A 75 -6.80 -7.96 -7.45
CA GLY A 75 -6.28 -7.02 -8.45
C GLY A 75 -4.77 -6.81 -8.38
N LEU A 76 -4.28 -5.86 -9.18
CA LEU A 76 -2.91 -5.37 -9.08
C LEU A 76 -2.88 -4.17 -8.14
N HIS A 77 -2.22 -4.32 -6.98
CA HIS A 77 -1.95 -3.20 -6.08
C HIS A 77 -0.58 -2.61 -6.37
N SER A 78 -0.53 -1.29 -6.51
CA SER A 78 0.70 -0.59 -6.83
C SER A 78 0.90 0.57 -5.89
N PHE A 79 2.14 0.69 -5.40
CA PHE A 79 2.61 1.86 -4.69
C PHE A 79 3.54 2.65 -5.59
N LEU A 80 3.19 3.90 -5.84
CA LEU A 80 4.05 4.83 -6.56
C LEU A 80 4.58 5.87 -5.58
N ILE A 81 5.89 6.07 -5.61
CA ILE A 81 6.63 6.98 -4.75
C ILE A 81 7.42 7.91 -5.67
N GLU A 82 6.98 9.16 -5.79
CA GLU A 82 7.58 10.16 -6.67
C GLU A 82 8.02 11.39 -5.89
N PRO A 83 9.11 12.07 -6.28
CA PRO A 83 9.44 13.38 -5.73
C PRO A 83 8.28 14.36 -5.91
N SER A 84 7.97 15.15 -4.87
CA SER A 84 6.96 16.21 -5.00
C SER A 84 7.43 17.31 -5.94
N LYS A 85 6.50 17.75 -6.81
CA LYS A 85 6.69 18.88 -7.71
C LYS A 85 6.47 20.23 -7.02
N SER A 86 5.69 20.24 -5.93
CA SER A 86 5.28 21.43 -5.17
C SER A 86 6.09 21.64 -3.90
N ASN A 87 6.62 20.58 -3.30
CA ASN A 87 7.35 20.63 -2.03
C ASN A 87 8.76 20.02 -2.19
N PRO A 88 9.81 20.83 -2.32
CA PRO A 88 11.19 20.34 -2.44
C PRO A 88 11.58 19.41 -1.29
N GLY A 89 12.00 18.18 -1.62
CA GLY A 89 12.35 17.15 -0.64
C GLY A 89 11.15 16.34 -0.12
N GLY A 90 9.92 16.69 -0.50
CA GLY A 90 8.71 15.91 -0.25
C GLY A 90 8.48 14.82 -1.30
N THR A 91 7.42 14.04 -1.07
CA THR A 91 7.04 12.88 -1.87
C THR A 91 5.55 12.90 -2.17
N ILE A 92 5.18 12.55 -3.39
CA ILE A 92 3.82 12.12 -3.75
C ILE A 92 3.75 10.61 -3.58
N PHE A 93 2.87 10.15 -2.69
CA PHE A 93 2.60 8.74 -2.47
C PHE A 93 1.23 8.38 -3.04
N THR A 94 1.20 7.45 -3.98
CA THR A 94 -0.02 7.03 -4.67
C THR A 94 -0.23 5.54 -4.48
N GLN A 95 -1.42 5.17 -4.01
CA GLN A 95 -1.89 3.79 -3.96
C GLN A 95 -2.93 3.57 -5.05
N THR A 96 -2.76 2.52 -5.84
CA THR A 96 -3.71 2.11 -6.87
C THR A 96 -4.03 0.63 -6.74
N GLU A 97 -5.32 0.28 -6.83
CA GLU A 97 -5.78 -1.09 -6.99
C GLU A 97 -6.58 -1.22 -8.29
N GLU A 98 -6.07 -2.04 -9.20
CA GLU A 98 -6.71 -2.39 -10.46
C GLU A 98 -7.44 -3.73 -10.34
N TYR A 99 -8.76 -3.65 -10.19
CA TYR A 99 -9.65 -4.80 -10.18
C TYR A 99 -10.05 -5.20 -11.59
N SER A 100 -10.08 -6.51 -11.86
CA SER A 100 -10.53 -7.08 -13.14
C SER A 100 -11.66 -8.10 -12.95
N GLY A 101 -12.31 -8.48 -14.05
CA GLY A 101 -13.39 -9.47 -14.05
C GLY A 101 -14.60 -9.07 -13.21
N GLY A 102 -15.35 -10.06 -12.71
CA GLY A 102 -16.57 -9.84 -11.93
C GLY A 102 -16.36 -9.07 -10.62
N ILE A 103 -15.15 -9.08 -10.06
CA ILE A 103 -14.81 -8.34 -8.84
C ILE A 103 -14.87 -6.82 -9.09
N SER A 104 -14.52 -6.36 -10.30
CA SER A 104 -14.57 -4.94 -10.67
C SER A 104 -15.97 -4.31 -10.53
N PHE A 105 -17.04 -5.13 -10.65
CA PHE A 105 -18.42 -4.71 -10.40
C PHE A 105 -18.70 -4.44 -8.92
N LEU A 106 -18.12 -5.24 -8.00
CA LEU A 106 -18.27 -5.02 -6.56
C LEU A 106 -17.54 -3.76 -6.09
N MET A 107 -16.52 -3.33 -6.82
CA MET A 107 -15.66 -2.18 -6.48
C MET A 107 -16.22 -0.84 -6.95
N GLN A 108 -17.44 -0.83 -7.46
CA GLN A 108 -18.11 0.40 -7.82
C GLN A 108 -18.38 1.29 -6.59
N PRO A 109 -18.37 2.63 -6.72
CA PRO A 109 -18.46 3.54 -5.58
C PRO A 109 -19.70 3.35 -4.68
N TRP A 110 -20.82 2.92 -5.27
CA TRP A 110 -22.08 2.67 -4.55
C TRP A 110 -22.15 1.30 -3.86
N LEU A 111 -21.17 0.41 -4.09
CA LEU A 111 -21.03 -0.88 -3.44
C LEU A 111 -19.84 -0.83 -2.46
N LEU A 112 -18.77 -1.59 -2.73
CA LEU A 112 -17.60 -1.69 -1.85
C LEU A 112 -16.52 -0.65 -2.17
N GLY A 113 -16.63 0.07 -3.29
CA GLY A 113 -15.59 0.99 -3.75
C GLY A 113 -15.33 2.16 -2.79
N LYS A 114 -16.38 2.79 -2.25
CA LYS A 114 -16.24 3.92 -1.32
C LYS A 114 -15.63 3.50 0.02
N PRO A 115 -16.09 2.43 0.70
CA PRO A 115 -15.44 1.92 1.90
C PRO A 115 -13.95 1.59 1.71
N ILE A 116 -13.60 0.89 0.62
CA ILE A 116 -12.21 0.50 0.35
C ILE A 116 -11.32 1.72 0.07
N LYS A 117 -11.82 2.70 -0.71
CA LYS A 117 -11.10 3.97 -0.90
C LYS A 117 -10.81 4.66 0.44
N GLY A 118 -11.77 4.67 1.35
CA GLY A 118 -11.58 5.22 2.70
C GLY A 118 -10.50 4.51 3.51
N GLN A 119 -10.37 3.19 3.38
CA GLN A 119 -9.30 2.42 4.02
C GLN A 119 -7.91 2.76 3.45
N PHE A 120 -7.81 3.01 2.15
CA PHE A 120 -6.57 3.44 1.49
C PHE A 120 -6.20 4.87 1.94
N GLU A 121 -7.17 5.78 2.00
CA GLU A 121 -6.97 7.14 2.50
C GLU A 121 -6.52 7.15 3.98
N GLU A 122 -7.07 6.26 4.81
CA GLU A 122 -6.64 6.07 6.20
C GLU A 122 -5.18 5.58 6.28
N PHE A 123 -4.82 4.56 5.51
CA PHE A 123 -3.44 4.06 5.44
C PHE A 123 -2.46 5.16 5.00
N ASN A 124 -2.80 5.90 3.94
CA ASN A 124 -2.00 7.04 3.46
C ASN A 124 -1.78 8.09 4.54
N THR A 125 -2.83 8.40 5.29
CA THR A 125 -2.78 9.39 6.38
C THR A 125 -1.85 8.93 7.50
N ASP A 126 -1.91 7.67 7.90
CA ASP A 126 -1.02 7.13 8.95
C ASP A 126 0.43 7.03 8.47
N MET A 127 0.63 6.64 7.21
CA MET A 127 1.97 6.58 6.60
C MET A 127 2.62 7.96 6.52
N LYS A 128 1.84 9.00 6.15
CA LYS A 128 2.27 10.40 6.21
C LYS A 128 2.73 10.78 7.62
N LYS A 129 1.88 10.58 8.63
CA LYS A 129 2.23 10.88 10.04
C LYS A 129 3.51 10.18 10.45
N LYS A 130 3.67 8.91 10.09
CA LYS A 130 4.86 8.12 10.44
C LYS A 130 6.12 8.68 9.78
N CYS A 131 6.05 9.01 8.50
CA CYS A 131 7.19 9.57 7.76
C CYS A 131 7.61 10.96 8.25
N GLU A 132 6.64 11.79 8.66
CA GLU A 132 6.87 13.18 9.09
C GLU A 132 7.19 13.32 10.57
N SER A 133 7.07 12.25 11.36
CA SER A 133 7.40 12.23 12.79
C SER A 133 8.91 12.15 13.10
N HIS A 134 9.76 12.28 12.08
CA HIS A 134 11.21 12.10 12.13
C HIS A 134 11.99 13.41 11.97
#